data_AF-A0A9N9V1R1-F1
#
_entry.id   AF-A0A9N9V1R1-F1
#
_cell.length_a   1.000
_cell.length_b   1.000
_cell.length_c   1.000
_cell.angle_alpha   90.00
_cell.angle_beta   90.00
_cell.angle_gamma   90.00
#
_symmetry.space_group_name_H-M   'P 1'
#
loop_
_entity.id
_entity.type
_entity.pdbx_description
1 polymer ?
#
loop_
_entity_poly.entity_id
_entity_poly.type
_entity_poly.pdbx_seq_one_letter_code
_entity_poly.pdbx_strand_id
1 'polypeptide(L)'
;MYFAKAVISLLAVAGFAAAQDPNLARREALEAAREEYLAARDEYIEQRDLFLRKAAPQKFGHCSRDPRSKRMVCVKGEHDFCGPCPNNAAQGAKCACTN
;
A
#
# COMPACT_ATOMS: atom_id res chain seq x y z
N MET A 1 57.44 -26.88 26.46
CA MET A 1 56.88 -25.59 25.95
C MET A 1 55.75 -25.77 24.90
N TYR A 2 55.03 -26.90 24.88
CA TYR A 2 53.91 -27.13 23.93
C TYR A 2 52.53 -26.89 24.55
N PHE A 3 52.40 -27.09 25.86
CA PHE A 3 51.15 -26.96 26.59
C PHE A 3 50.63 -25.51 26.63
N ALA A 4 51.50 -24.54 26.87
CA ALA A 4 51.13 -23.11 26.87
C ALA A 4 50.63 -22.64 25.50
N LYS A 5 51.21 -23.14 24.40
CA LYS A 5 50.78 -22.80 23.04
C LYS A 5 49.38 -23.36 22.73
N ALA A 6 49.08 -24.57 23.20
CA ALA A 6 47.76 -25.18 23.03
C ALA A 6 46.68 -24.43 23.83
N VAL A 7 46.99 -24.03 25.07
CA VAL A 7 46.06 -23.27 25.92
C VAL A 7 45.79 -21.88 25.35
N ILE A 8 46.82 -21.18 24.86
CA ILE A 8 46.65 -19.87 24.22
C ILE A 8 45.84 -19.99 22.92
N SER A 9 46.05 -21.06 22.14
CA SER A 9 45.29 -21.31 20.91
C SER A 9 43.82 -21.61 21.19
N LEU A 10 43.52 -22.39 22.25
CA LEU A 10 42.14 -22.68 22.66
C LEU A 10 41.43 -21.43 23.19
N LEU A 11 42.12 -20.61 23.98
CA LEU A 11 41.57 -19.33 24.44
C LEU A 11 41.32 -18.35 23.28
N ALA A 12 42.20 -18.32 22.29
CA ALA A 12 42.03 -17.46 21.12
C ALA A 12 40.81 -17.88 20.27
N VAL A 13 40.62 -19.19 20.06
CA VAL A 13 39.46 -19.72 19.32
C VAL A 13 38.16 -19.53 20.10
N ALA A 14 38.16 -19.77 21.41
CA ALA A 14 37.00 -19.54 22.27
C ALA A 14 36.61 -18.04 22.33
N GLY A 15 37.60 -17.14 22.39
CA GLY A 15 37.36 -15.69 22.34
C GLY A 15 36.78 -15.21 21.01
N PHE A 16 37.22 -15.80 19.89
CA PHE A 16 36.67 -15.49 18.56
C PHE A 16 35.23 -16.00 18.38
N ALA A 17 34.91 -17.18 18.90
CA ALA A 17 33.55 -17.73 18.87
C ALA A 17 32.57 -16.90 19.72
N ALA A 18 32.98 -16.49 20.92
CA ALA A 18 32.16 -15.65 21.80
C ALA A 18 31.92 -14.23 21.25
N ALA A 19 32.81 -13.72 20.40
CA ALA A 19 32.66 -12.41 19.76
C ALA A 19 31.74 -12.43 18.50
N GLN A 20 31.47 -13.60 17.93
CA GLN A 20 30.59 -13.74 16.75
C GLN A 20 29.10 -13.80 17.12
N ASP A 21 28.77 -14.31 18.30
CA ASP A 21 27.41 -14.53 18.80
C ASP A 21 26.50 -13.27 18.79
N PRO A 22 26.93 -12.09 19.27
CA PRO A 22 26.05 -10.91 19.32
C PRO A 22 25.75 -10.32 17.92
N ASN A 23 26.55 -10.63 16.90
CA ASN A 23 26.30 -10.16 15.54
C ASN A 23 25.29 -11.03 14.78
N LEU A 24 25.17 -12.31 15.16
CA LEU A 24 24.23 -13.23 14.52
C LEU A 24 22.80 -12.96 15.01
N ALA A 25 22.60 -12.89 16.33
CA ALA A 25 21.30 -12.53 16.93
C ALA A 25 20.81 -11.14 16.48
N ARG A 26 21.74 -10.18 16.31
CA ARG A 26 21.41 -8.85 15.79
C ARG A 26 20.99 -8.87 14.31
N ARG A 27 21.58 -9.76 13.49
CA ARG A 27 21.21 -9.92 12.08
C ARG A 27 19.84 -10.57 11.94
N GLU A 28 19.57 -11.61 12.71
CA GLU A 28 18.27 -12.28 12.73
C GLU A 28 17.16 -11.31 13.19
N ALA A 29 17.41 -10.51 14.22
CA ALA A 29 16.45 -9.49 14.67
C ALA A 29 16.19 -8.41 13.61
N LEU A 30 17.20 -8.02 12.84
CA LEU A 30 17.05 -7.06 11.74
C LEU A 30 16.32 -7.66 10.53
N GLU A 31 16.51 -8.95 10.25
CA GLU A 31 15.79 -9.67 9.20
C GLU A 31 14.31 -9.82 9.57
N ALA A 32 13.99 -10.23 10.79
CA ALA A 32 12.62 -10.31 11.29
C ALA A 32 11.91 -8.94 11.24
N ALA A 33 12.56 -7.87 11.73
CA ALA A 33 12.01 -6.52 11.67
C ALA A 33 11.80 -6.02 10.23
N ARG A 34 12.65 -6.46 9.29
CA ARG A 34 12.50 -6.13 7.86
C ARG A 34 11.30 -6.85 7.25
N GLU A 35 11.11 -8.12 7.57
CA GLU A 35 9.95 -8.89 7.11
C GLU A 35 8.64 -8.30 7.65
N GLU A 36 8.59 -7.96 8.93
CA GLU A 36 7.44 -7.27 9.55
C GLU A 36 7.15 -5.93 8.85
N TYR A 37 8.19 -5.13 8.56
CA TYR A 37 8.02 -3.88 7.82
C TYR A 37 7.49 -4.09 6.40
N LEU A 38 7.97 -5.12 5.70
CA LEU A 38 7.49 -5.44 4.34
C LEU A 38 6.03 -5.88 4.37
N ALA A 39 5.64 -6.72 5.32
CA ALA A 39 4.25 -7.15 5.51
C ALA A 39 3.33 -5.94 5.81
N ALA A 40 3.71 -5.08 6.77
CA ALA A 40 2.94 -3.88 7.10
C ALA A 40 2.84 -2.89 5.92
N ARG A 41 3.89 -2.79 5.10
CA ARG A 41 3.89 -1.96 3.89
C ARG A 41 2.91 -2.49 2.84
N ASP A 42 2.86 -3.81 2.64
CA ASP A 42 1.96 -4.42 1.67
C ASP A 42 0.50 -4.28 2.13
N GLU A 43 0.22 -4.47 3.42
CA GLU A 43 -1.10 -4.18 4.02
C GLU A 43 -1.51 -2.72 3.81
N TYR A 44 -0.59 -1.77 3.99
CA TYR A 44 -0.86 -0.36 3.74
C TYR A 44 -1.18 -0.09 2.26
N ILE A 45 -0.48 -0.73 1.33
CA ILE A 45 -0.75 -0.59 -0.12
C ILE A 45 -2.14 -1.14 -0.43
N GLU A 46 -2.52 -2.31 0.09
CA GLU A 46 -3.84 -2.89 -0.11
C GLU A 46 -4.95 -1.99 0.43
N GLN A 47 -4.78 -1.46 1.65
CA GLN A 47 -5.75 -0.54 2.25
C GLN A 47 -5.88 0.77 1.46
N ARG A 48 -4.75 1.33 0.98
CA ARG A 48 -4.76 2.53 0.14
C ARG A 48 -5.46 2.27 -1.19
N ASP A 49 -5.20 1.13 -1.82
CA ASP A 49 -5.81 0.77 -3.09
C ASP A 49 -7.32 0.52 -2.93
N LEU A 50 -7.74 -0.09 -1.82
CA LEU A 50 -9.15 -0.19 -1.44
C LEU A 50 -9.78 1.19 -1.21
N PHE A 51 -9.09 2.11 -0.53
CA PHE A 51 -9.57 3.48 -0.32
C PHE A 51 -9.73 4.21 -1.65
N LEU A 52 -8.75 4.12 -2.56
CA LEU A 52 -8.82 4.70 -3.90
C LEU A 52 -9.94 4.08 -4.73
N ARG A 53 -10.13 2.76 -4.67
CA ARG A 53 -11.24 2.07 -5.35
C ARG A 53 -12.61 2.40 -4.76
N LYS A 54 -12.71 2.74 -3.48
CA LYS A 54 -13.96 3.21 -2.84
C LYS A 54 -14.22 4.70 -3.10
N ALA A 55 -13.16 5.52 -3.20
CA ALA A 55 -13.25 6.94 -3.47
C ALA A 55 -13.40 7.28 -4.97
N ALA A 56 -12.87 6.46 -5.88
CA ALA A 56 -13.01 6.64 -7.32
C ALA A 56 -14.48 6.59 -7.82
N PRO A 57 -15.33 5.61 -7.46
CA PRO A 57 -16.73 5.56 -7.90
C PRO A 57 -17.56 6.71 -7.30
N GLN A 58 -17.05 7.38 -6.26
CA GLN A 58 -17.73 8.53 -5.67
C GLN A 58 -17.63 9.80 -6.53
N LYS A 59 -16.65 9.89 -7.43
CA LYS A 59 -16.35 11.11 -8.19
C LYS A 59 -16.80 11.07 -9.65
N PHE A 60 -17.34 9.95 -10.11
CA PHE A 60 -17.75 9.79 -11.50
C PHE A 60 -19.19 9.29 -11.60
N GLY A 61 -19.95 9.93 -12.48
CA GLY A 61 -21.32 9.59 -12.84
C GLY A 61 -21.41 9.31 -14.34
N HIS A 62 -22.63 9.15 -14.81
CA HIS A 62 -22.94 9.00 -16.23
C HIS A 62 -23.96 10.06 -16.67
N CYS A 63 -23.84 10.50 -17.92
CA CYS A 63 -24.76 11.46 -18.49
C CYS A 63 -26.07 10.78 -18.87
N SER A 64 -27.16 11.17 -18.22
CA SER A 64 -28.52 10.74 -18.56
C SER A 64 -29.32 11.92 -19.10
N ARG A 65 -30.34 11.62 -19.90
CA ARG A 65 -31.25 12.63 -20.44
C ARG A 65 -32.33 12.89 -19.40
N ASP A 66 -32.46 14.14 -18.98
CA ASP A 66 -33.52 14.52 -18.04
C ASP A 66 -34.90 14.37 -18.73
N PRO A 67 -35.89 13.72 -18.12
CA PRO A 67 -37.24 13.62 -18.69
C PRO A 67 -37.96 14.98 -18.76
N ARG A 68 -37.58 15.97 -17.95
CA ARG A 68 -38.23 17.29 -17.89
C ARG A 68 -37.55 18.34 -18.76
N SER A 69 -36.24 18.21 -18.95
CA SER A 69 -35.45 19.11 -19.79
C SER A 69 -34.73 18.31 -20.87
N LYS A 70 -34.70 18.79 -22.12
CA LYS A 70 -33.91 18.14 -23.20
C LYS A 70 -32.39 18.21 -22.98
N ARG A 71 -31.93 18.56 -21.78
CA ARG A 71 -30.52 18.72 -21.41
C ARG A 71 -29.97 17.41 -20.86
N MET A 72 -28.66 17.24 -20.98
CA MET A 72 -27.94 16.11 -20.41
C MET A 72 -27.51 16.47 -18.99
N VAL A 73 -27.81 15.57 -18.05
CA VAL A 73 -27.50 15.72 -16.63
C VAL A 73 -26.56 14.62 -16.18
N CYS A 74 -25.59 14.98 -15.35
CA CYS A 74 -24.74 14.04 -14.63
C CYS A 74 -25.59 13.37 -13.55
N VAL A 75 -25.65 12.05 -13.58
CA VAL A 75 -26.24 11.25 -12.50
C VAL A 75 -25.24 10.23 -11.95
N LYS A 76 -25.24 10.10 -10.63
CA LYS A 76 -24.47 9.13 -9.85
C LYS A 76 -25.46 8.12 -9.26
N GLY A 77 -25.33 6.84 -9.62
CA GLY A 77 -26.34 5.85 -9.24
C GLY A 77 -27.70 6.09 -9.92
N GLU A 78 -28.78 5.64 -9.28
CA GLU A 78 -30.12 5.62 -9.87
C GLU A 78 -30.85 6.98 -9.76
N HIS A 79 -30.53 7.80 -8.74
CA HIS A 79 -31.27 9.02 -8.44
C HIS A 79 -30.44 10.24 -7.98
N ASP A 80 -29.11 10.15 -7.83
CA ASP A 80 -28.34 11.30 -7.35
C ASP A 80 -27.87 12.18 -8.51
N PHE A 81 -28.46 13.37 -8.62
CA PHE A 81 -27.98 14.39 -9.55
C PHE A 81 -26.68 15.03 -9.05
N CYS A 82 -25.65 15.05 -9.90
CA CYS A 82 -24.34 15.60 -9.56
C CYS A 82 -23.99 16.90 -10.27
N GLY A 83 -24.72 17.28 -11.33
CA GLY A 83 -24.41 18.51 -12.08
C GLY A 83 -24.77 18.44 -13.57
N PRO A 84 -24.46 19.49 -14.34
CA PRO A 84 -24.64 19.48 -15.79
C PRO A 84 -23.58 18.63 -16.49
N CYS A 85 -23.96 17.94 -17.56
CA CYS A 85 -22.99 17.28 -18.44
C CYS A 85 -22.33 18.29 -19.40
N PRO A 86 -21.13 17.98 -19.92
CA PRO A 86 -20.49 18.82 -20.92
C PRO A 86 -21.36 18.96 -22.17
N ASN A 87 -21.31 20.14 -22.78
CA ASN A 87 -22.05 20.43 -24.01
C ASN A 87 -21.65 19.42 -25.08
N ASN A 88 -22.62 18.67 -25.62
CA ASN A 88 -22.47 17.56 -26.59
C ASN A 88 -22.11 16.18 -26.01
N ALA A 89 -22.27 15.94 -24.70
CA ALA A 89 -22.13 14.59 -24.14
C ALA A 89 -23.17 13.61 -24.70
N ALA A 90 -22.73 12.43 -25.12
CA ALA A 90 -23.61 11.32 -25.46
C ALA A 90 -24.27 10.70 -24.20
N GLN A 91 -25.40 10.03 -24.38
CA GLN A 91 -26.03 9.27 -23.30
C GLN A 91 -25.10 8.15 -22.83
N GLY A 92 -24.89 8.06 -21.51
CA GLY A 92 -23.93 7.14 -20.90
C GLY A 92 -22.47 7.63 -20.87
N ALA A 93 -22.17 8.84 -21.37
CA ALA A 93 -20.84 9.41 -21.27
C ALA A 93 -20.44 9.61 -19.79
N LYS A 94 -19.18 9.33 -19.46
CA LYS A 94 -18.65 9.56 -18.11
C LYS A 94 -18.60 11.06 -17.82
N CYS A 95 -19.08 11.44 -16.65
CA CYS A 95 -19.03 12.82 -16.15
C CYS A 95 -18.45 12.84 -14.73
N ALA A 96 -17.83 13.95 -14.35
CA ALA A 96 -17.26 14.11 -13.00
C ALA A 96 -18.34 14.68 -12.07
N CYS A 97 -18.61 13.98 -10.98
CA CYS A 97 -19.43 14.48 -9.89
C CYS A 97 -18.54 15.31 -8.97
N THR A 98 -18.67 16.62 -9.06
CA THR A 98 -18.12 17.52 -8.05
C THR A 98 -19.23 17.72 -7.02
N ASN A 99 -19.14 17.02 -5.89
CA ASN A 99 -19.92 17.38 -4.70
C ASN A 99 -19.58 18.82 -4.29
#